data_AF-A0A949Q871-F1
#
_entry.id   AF-A0A949Q871-F1
#
_cell.length_a   1.000
_cell.length_b   1.000
_cell.length_c   1.000
_cell.angle_alpha   90.00
_cell.angle_beta   90.00
_cell.angle_gamma   90.00
#
_symmetry.space_group_name_H-M   'P 1'
#
loop_
_entity.id
_entity.type
_entity.pdbx_description
1 polymer ?
#
loop_
_entity_poly.entity_id
_entity_poly.type
_entity_poly.pdbx_seq_one_letter_code
_entity_poly.pdbx_strand_id
1 'polypeptide(L)'
;MGRLFWKFFIFFWLAQLPSVIGVGVLIWLKSQASDPPPLVVDASPPAAFVVAAAAATLRHGGIAALRALIEERASEPGPPLVAVDDAQQQILGASVAQEVIARVQQRLRQLAATPEPQAGIAQVTDSNGHTYLLFVPPRDPPPHLLAHLPGHPPPHPPAPEHFQPHDATAHETPPGPPARERSLMPPPMPIIAGGLASLFFAAGLAWYFSKPIRQLRAAFERAADGQLEPRLAGEMGQRRDELADLGRDFDRMVQRLKTLIDSQRSLLHDVSHELRSPLARLQAAIGLLRQQPERLDDSLARIERESERMDTLVSELLTLSRLEAGRVGQLDETVDLSAVLRHVV
;
A
#
# COMPACT_ATOMS: atom_id res chain seq x y z
N MET A 1 -19.17 -0.56 0.71
CA MET A 1 -17.93 -1.30 0.39
C MET A 1 -18.06 -2.73 0.91
N GLY A 2 -17.72 -3.74 0.11
CA GLY A 2 -17.95 -5.15 0.45
C GLY A 2 -17.00 -5.74 1.51
N ARG A 3 -17.43 -6.80 2.19
CA ARG A 3 -16.67 -7.59 3.18
C ARG A 3 -15.43 -8.22 2.55
N LEU A 4 -15.54 -8.67 1.31
CA LEU A 4 -14.42 -9.20 0.53
C LEU A 4 -13.33 -8.14 0.31
N PHE A 5 -13.72 -6.90 -0.02
CA PHE A 5 -12.78 -5.79 -0.23
C PHE A 5 -11.96 -5.51 1.03
N TRP A 6 -12.60 -5.41 2.18
CA TRP A 6 -11.91 -5.12 3.45
C TRP A 6 -10.94 -6.23 3.87
N LYS A 7 -11.31 -7.51 3.63
CA LYS A 7 -10.39 -8.63 3.83
C LYS A 7 -9.14 -8.48 2.97
N PHE A 8 -9.28 -8.18 1.68
CA PHE A 8 -8.12 -7.99 0.81
C PHE A 8 -7.29 -6.78 1.16
N PHE A 9 -7.94 -5.68 1.48
CA PHE A 9 -7.25 -4.46 1.89
C PHE A 9 -6.35 -4.73 3.10
N ILE A 10 -6.88 -5.42 4.12
CA ILE A 10 -6.08 -5.81 5.29
C ILE A 10 -4.94 -6.75 4.87
N PHE A 11 -5.21 -7.84 4.14
CA PHE A 11 -4.17 -8.81 3.78
C PHE A 11 -3.06 -8.19 2.93
N PHE A 12 -3.41 -7.31 2.00
CA PHE A 12 -2.47 -6.56 1.19
C PHE A 12 -1.58 -5.65 2.05
N TRP A 13 -2.18 -4.85 2.94
CA TRP A 13 -1.42 -3.99 3.84
C TRP A 13 -0.57 -4.77 4.84
N LEU A 14 -1.06 -5.90 5.34
CA LEU A 14 -0.34 -6.76 6.28
C LEU A 14 0.84 -7.47 5.60
N ALA A 15 0.73 -7.78 4.31
CA ALA A 15 1.84 -8.28 3.50
C ALA A 15 2.86 -7.17 3.13
N GLN A 16 2.39 -5.93 2.92
CA GLN A 16 3.23 -4.83 2.45
C GLN A 16 3.97 -4.09 3.58
N LEU A 17 3.35 -3.96 4.76
CA LEU A 17 3.95 -3.35 5.95
C LEU A 17 5.33 -3.93 6.31
N PRO A 18 5.52 -5.26 6.42
CA PRO A 18 6.82 -5.83 6.77
C PRO A 18 7.89 -5.56 5.71
N SER A 19 7.50 -5.46 4.44
CA SER A 19 8.44 -5.12 3.37
C SER A 19 8.90 -3.66 3.48
N VAL A 20 7.97 -2.73 3.69
CA VAL A 20 8.27 -1.30 3.86
C VAL A 20 9.09 -1.07 5.14
N ILE A 21 8.70 -1.70 6.25
CA ILE A 21 9.41 -1.62 7.52
C ILE A 21 10.80 -2.25 7.38
N GLY A 22 10.92 -3.41 6.75
CA GLY A 22 12.21 -4.09 6.55
C GLY A 22 13.20 -3.26 5.72
N VAL A 23 12.73 -2.67 4.62
CA VAL A 23 13.55 -1.76 3.79
C VAL A 23 13.90 -0.50 4.58
N GLY A 24 12.95 0.09 5.30
CA GLY A 24 13.17 1.26 6.13
C GLY A 24 14.22 1.03 7.23
N VAL A 25 14.12 -0.09 7.95
CA VAL A 25 15.07 -0.49 9.01
C VAL A 25 16.46 -0.75 8.43
N LEU A 26 16.56 -1.40 7.28
CA LEU A 26 17.84 -1.65 6.62
C LEU A 26 18.53 -0.34 6.19
N ILE A 27 17.76 0.60 5.61
CA ILE A 27 18.26 1.94 5.27
C ILE A 27 18.66 2.69 6.52
N TRP A 28 17.87 2.64 7.59
CA TRP A 28 18.15 3.29 8.86
C TRP A 28 19.44 2.76 9.49
N LEU A 29 19.61 1.44 9.58
CA LEU A 29 20.83 0.79 10.07
C LEU A 29 22.06 1.17 9.22
N LYS A 30 21.91 1.24 7.89
CA LYS A 30 23.00 1.68 6.99
C LYS A 30 23.32 3.18 7.16
N SER A 31 22.30 4.01 7.36
CA SER A 31 22.47 5.44 7.59
C SER A 31 23.12 5.75 8.94
N GLN A 32 22.86 4.91 9.95
CA GLN A 32 23.48 5.03 11.27
C GLN A 32 24.96 4.61 11.26
N ALA A 33 25.37 3.81 10.27
CA ALA A 33 26.77 3.47 10.00
C ALA A 33 27.46 4.44 9.02
N SER A 34 26.77 5.48 8.54
CA SER A 34 27.38 6.52 7.71
C SER A 34 28.07 7.56 8.60
N ASP A 35 29.29 7.95 8.21
CA ASP A 35 30.28 8.70 9.00
C ASP A 35 29.74 9.90 9.83
N PRO A 36 30.35 10.21 10.98
CA PRO A 36 30.03 11.41 11.76
C PRO A 36 30.19 12.71 10.94
N PRO A 37 29.44 13.79 11.28
CA PRO A 37 29.35 15.04 10.51
C PRO A 37 30.73 15.69 10.20
N PRO A 38 30.82 16.49 9.12
CA PRO A 38 32.08 16.91 8.51
C PRO A 38 32.95 17.77 9.44
N LEU A 39 34.26 17.49 9.37
CA LEU A 39 35.44 18.27 9.77
C LEU A 39 35.27 19.35 10.86
N VAL A 40 35.73 19.04 12.08
CA VAL A 40 35.86 20.00 13.21
C VAL A 40 37.05 20.95 13.04
N VAL A 41 37.83 20.80 11.96
CA VAL A 41 39.08 21.54 11.74
C VAL A 41 39.15 22.04 10.31
N ASP A 42 39.53 23.31 10.13
CA ASP A 42 39.86 23.89 8.84
C ASP A 42 41.17 23.30 8.31
N ALA A 43 41.09 22.55 7.21
CA ALA A 43 42.24 21.91 6.58
C ALA A 43 42.86 22.74 5.44
N SER A 44 42.49 24.02 5.30
CA SER A 44 43.01 24.89 4.25
C SER A 44 44.53 25.15 4.36
N PRO A 45 45.24 25.43 3.26
CA PRO A 45 46.68 25.71 3.30
C PRO A 45 47.10 26.82 4.29
N PRO A 46 46.34 27.93 4.45
CA PRO A 46 46.61 28.93 5.49
C PRO A 46 46.50 28.37 6.91
N ALA A 47 45.50 27.51 7.18
CA ALA A 47 45.33 26.88 8.49
C ALA A 47 46.46 25.90 8.81
N ALA A 48 46.90 25.11 7.82
CA ALA A 48 48.07 24.23 7.97
C ALA A 48 49.36 25.02 8.26
N PHE A 49 49.58 26.14 7.55
CA PHE A 49 50.73 27.02 7.81
C PHE A 49 50.71 27.60 9.22
N VAL A 50 49.55 28.09 9.67
CA VAL A 50 49.35 28.65 11.01
C VAL A 50 49.69 27.62 12.10
N VAL A 51 49.23 26.38 11.93
CA VAL A 51 49.53 25.29 12.87
C VAL A 51 51.00 24.88 12.82
N ALA A 52 51.61 24.81 11.64
CA ALA A 52 53.03 24.50 11.49
C ALA A 52 53.93 25.56 12.12
N ALA A 53 53.61 26.84 11.93
CA ALA A 53 54.31 27.96 12.54
C ALA A 53 54.21 27.90 14.07
N ALA A 54 53.00 27.72 14.60
CA ALA A 54 52.79 27.57 16.04
C ALA A 54 53.50 26.36 16.63
N ALA A 55 53.51 25.24 15.92
CA ALA A 55 54.25 24.05 16.31
C ALA A 55 55.76 24.30 16.39
N ALA A 56 56.32 25.01 15.40
CA ALA A 56 57.73 25.39 15.41
C ALA A 56 58.06 26.38 16.54
N THR A 57 57.21 27.38 16.76
CA THR A 57 57.36 28.34 17.86
C THR A 57 57.33 27.65 19.22
N LEU A 58 56.45 26.68 19.41
CA LEU A 58 56.39 25.91 20.65
C LEU A 58 57.64 25.03 20.85
N ARG A 59 58.13 24.36 19.79
CA ARG A 59 59.33 23.51 19.89
C ARG A 59 60.60 24.28 20.21
N HIS A 60 60.76 25.48 19.67
CA HIS A 60 62.02 26.24 19.76
C HIS A 60 61.97 27.43 20.73
N GLY A 61 60.81 28.05 20.88
CA GLY A 61 60.59 29.24 21.74
C GLY A 61 59.79 28.95 23.02
N GLY A 62 59.29 27.73 23.20
CA GLY A 62 58.51 27.31 24.36
C GLY A 62 57.12 27.97 24.44
N ILE A 63 56.42 27.69 25.55
CA ILE A 63 55.03 28.11 25.76
C ILE A 63 54.85 29.64 25.79
N ALA A 64 55.83 30.38 26.31
CA ALA A 64 55.79 31.84 26.36
C ALA A 64 55.80 32.46 24.96
N ALA A 65 56.61 31.92 24.05
CA ALA A 65 56.63 32.34 22.65
C ALA A 65 55.35 31.95 21.90
N LEU A 66 54.79 30.77 22.19
CA LEU A 66 53.50 30.36 21.62
C LEU A 66 52.37 31.29 22.09
N ARG A 67 52.34 31.67 23.38
CA ARG A 67 51.35 32.62 23.90
C ARG A 67 51.44 33.97 23.20
N ALA A 68 52.65 34.53 23.10
CA ALA A 68 52.87 35.80 22.39
C ALA A 68 52.40 35.74 20.93
N LEU A 69 52.67 34.63 20.23
CA LEU A 69 52.23 34.42 18.84
C LEU A 69 50.69 34.41 18.70
N ILE A 70 49.99 33.77 19.64
CA ILE A 70 48.52 33.72 19.60
C ILE A 70 47.93 35.11 19.95
N GLU A 71 48.50 35.82 20.92
CA GLU A 71 48.06 37.17 21.31
C GLU A 71 48.26 38.21 20.19
N GLU A 72 49.44 38.21 19.55
CA GLU A 72 49.76 39.10 18.43
C GLU A 72 48.80 38.86 17.26
N ARG A 73 48.56 37.59 16.92
CA ARG A 73 47.66 37.21 15.82
C ARG A 73 46.18 37.40 16.14
N ALA A 74 45.78 37.39 17.42
CA ALA A 74 44.39 37.65 17.80
C ALA A 74 43.90 39.04 17.35
N SER A 75 44.83 39.96 17.07
CA SER A 75 44.55 41.31 16.55
C SER A 75 44.56 41.39 15.01
N GLU A 76 44.96 40.32 14.32
CA GLU A 76 45.07 40.26 12.86
C GLU A 76 43.93 39.44 12.22
N PRO A 77 43.44 39.82 11.01
CA PRO A 77 42.46 39.03 10.28
C PRO A 77 43.08 37.72 9.75
N GLY A 78 42.70 36.58 10.34
CA GLY A 78 43.20 35.26 9.94
C GLY A 78 42.47 34.09 10.61
N PRO A 79 42.82 32.83 10.28
CA PRO A 79 42.23 31.66 10.92
C PRO A 79 42.56 31.63 12.41
N PRO A 80 41.58 31.46 13.31
CA PRO A 80 41.85 31.42 14.75
C PRO A 80 42.64 30.15 15.08
N LEU A 81 43.70 30.30 15.87
CA LEU A 81 44.49 29.17 16.35
C LEU A 81 44.08 28.81 17.77
N VAL A 82 43.66 27.57 17.99
CA VAL A 82 43.35 27.04 19.31
C VAL A 82 44.47 26.11 19.75
N ALA A 83 45.00 26.37 20.94
CA ALA A 83 46.08 25.60 21.54
C ALA A 83 45.66 25.14 22.95
N VAL A 84 45.62 23.82 23.14
CA VAL A 84 45.14 23.17 24.35
C VAL A 84 46.27 22.38 25.01
N ASP A 85 46.40 22.50 26.33
CA ASP A 85 47.41 21.81 27.14
C ASP A 85 46.99 20.37 27.55
N ASP A 86 47.87 19.68 28.28
CA ASP A 86 47.62 18.33 28.84
C ASP A 86 46.40 18.29 29.79
N ALA A 87 46.06 19.41 30.42
CA ALA A 87 44.88 19.56 31.29
C ALA A 87 43.60 19.88 30.51
N GLN A 88 43.64 19.83 29.18
CA GLN A 88 42.55 20.16 28.28
C GLN A 88 42.05 21.61 28.38
N GLN A 89 42.90 22.53 28.89
CA GLN A 89 42.60 23.96 28.99
C GLN A 89 43.30 24.75 27.87
N GLN A 90 42.65 25.80 27.36
CA GLN A 90 43.25 26.66 26.35
C GLN A 90 44.29 27.59 27.00
N ILE A 91 45.41 27.80 26.30
CA ILE A 91 46.54 28.62 26.77
C ILE A 91 46.16 30.10 27.01
N LEU A 92 45.06 30.58 26.42
CA LEU A 92 44.50 31.93 26.56
C LEU A 92 43.33 32.05 27.56
N GLY A 93 43.11 31.05 28.41
CA GLY A 93 42.14 31.14 29.52
C GLY A 93 40.68 30.86 29.16
N ALA A 94 40.40 30.48 27.91
CA ALA A 94 39.10 29.99 27.48
C ALA A 94 38.99 28.46 27.64
N SER A 95 37.81 27.95 27.96
CA SER A 95 37.58 26.50 28.03
C SER A 95 37.06 25.99 26.69
N VAL A 96 37.75 25.00 26.11
CA VAL A 96 37.28 24.28 24.92
C VAL A 96 36.42 23.11 25.39
N ALA A 97 35.25 22.92 24.79
CA ALA A 97 34.38 21.80 25.11
C ALA A 97 35.12 20.46 24.93
N GLN A 98 35.08 19.61 25.95
CA GLN A 98 35.82 18.34 25.99
C GLN A 98 35.50 17.41 24.81
N GLU A 99 34.28 17.52 24.28
CA GLU A 99 33.82 16.80 23.08
C GLU A 99 34.58 17.19 21.81
N VAL A 100 34.96 18.47 21.67
CA VAL A 100 35.74 18.97 20.53
C VAL A 100 37.15 18.41 20.58
N ILE A 101 37.79 18.44 21.75
CA ILE A 101 39.14 17.90 21.96
C ILE A 101 39.17 16.40 21.65
N ALA A 102 38.18 15.63 22.15
CA ALA A 102 38.08 14.20 21.90
C ALA A 102 37.98 13.88 20.39
N ARG A 103 37.19 14.67 19.64
CA ARG A 103 37.03 14.51 18.19
C ARG A 103 38.31 14.89 17.41
N VAL A 104 38.99 15.97 17.79
CA VAL A 104 40.26 16.40 17.17
C VAL A 104 41.36 15.36 17.42
N GLN A 105 41.46 14.82 18.63
CA GLN A 105 42.40 13.74 18.95
C GLN A 105 42.10 12.46 18.18
N GLN A 106 40.83 12.07 18.07
CA GLN A 106 40.43 10.93 17.24
C GLN A 106 40.83 11.12 15.77
N ARG A 107 40.66 12.34 15.24
CA ARG A 107 41.06 12.66 13.87
C ARG A 107 42.58 12.61 13.68
N LEU A 108 43.35 13.15 14.62
CA LEU A 108 44.80 13.06 14.62
C LEU A 108 45.27 11.58 14.62
N ARG A 109 44.63 10.72 15.43
CA ARG A 109 44.91 9.27 15.43
C ARG A 109 44.57 8.60 14.10
N GLN A 110 43.51 9.03 13.40
CA GLN A 110 43.18 8.52 12.07
C GLN A 110 44.17 8.96 11.00
N LEU A 111 44.77 10.15 11.15
CA LEU A 111 45.80 10.70 10.27
C LEU A 111 47.21 10.20 10.61
N ALA A 112 47.36 9.33 11.62
CA ALA A 112 48.64 8.89 12.17
C ALA A 112 49.43 7.95 11.23
N ALA A 113 49.99 8.52 10.17
CA ALA A 113 51.00 7.89 9.34
C ALA A 113 52.14 8.84 8.93
N THR A 114 52.18 10.08 9.42
CA THR A 114 53.29 11.01 9.08
C THR A 114 53.51 12.05 10.18
N PRO A 115 54.77 12.36 10.56
CA PRO A 115 55.11 13.33 11.61
C PRO A 115 54.99 14.82 11.18
N GLU A 116 54.40 15.09 10.02
CA GLU A 116 54.22 16.45 9.49
C GLU A 116 52.89 17.07 9.95
N PRO A 117 52.82 18.40 10.19
CA PRO A 117 51.58 19.10 10.49
C PRO A 117 50.66 19.04 9.26
N GLN A 118 49.70 18.11 9.27
CA GLN A 118 48.76 17.91 8.17
C GLN A 118 47.37 18.43 8.54
N ALA A 119 46.75 19.14 7.61
CA ALA A 119 45.32 19.46 7.63
C ALA A 119 44.83 20.28 8.85
N GLY A 120 45.63 21.25 9.32
CA GLY A 120 45.20 22.20 10.34
C GLY A 120 45.13 21.63 11.77
N ILE A 121 45.78 20.50 12.04
CA ILE A 121 45.94 19.89 13.39
C ILE A 121 47.41 19.49 13.59
N ALA A 122 47.95 19.71 14.79
CA ALA A 122 49.23 19.16 15.20
C ALA A 122 49.25 18.85 16.70
N GLN A 123 49.98 17.80 17.07
CA GLN A 123 50.33 17.53 18.46
C GLN A 123 51.83 17.75 18.63
N VAL A 124 52.21 18.56 19.61
CA VAL A 124 53.57 19.04 19.76
C VAL A 124 53.96 18.96 21.23
N THR A 125 55.09 18.33 21.52
CA THR A 125 55.66 18.29 22.86
C THR A 125 56.71 19.37 23.00
N ASP A 126 56.64 20.16 24.07
CA ASP A 126 57.64 21.18 24.38
C ASP A 126 58.94 20.57 24.94
N SER A 127 59.94 21.42 25.21
CA SER A 127 61.22 20.99 25.79
C SER A 127 61.12 20.42 27.21
N ASN A 128 60.01 20.67 27.91
CA ASN A 128 59.76 20.24 29.28
C ASN A 128 58.94 18.93 29.35
N GLY A 129 58.55 18.39 28.19
CA GLY A 129 57.76 17.17 28.08
C GLY A 129 56.24 17.38 28.12
N HIS A 130 55.75 18.62 28.14
CA HIS A 130 54.33 18.93 28.08
C HIS A 130 53.81 18.85 26.66
N THR A 131 52.66 18.22 26.47
CA THR A 131 52.10 18.02 25.14
C THR A 131 50.93 18.97 24.88
N TYR A 132 50.95 19.59 23.71
CA TYR A 132 49.97 20.57 23.30
C TYR A 132 49.29 20.13 22.01
N LEU A 133 47.96 20.29 21.97
CA LEU A 133 47.15 20.05 20.78
C LEU A 133 46.81 21.39 20.13
N LEU A 134 47.27 21.57 18.90
CA LEU A 134 47.07 22.76 18.08
C LEU A 134 46.05 22.43 16.98
N PHE A 135 45.02 23.25 16.82
CA PHE A 135 44.08 23.13 15.71
C PHE A 135 43.44 24.46 15.32
N VAL A 136 42.96 24.54 14.09
CA VAL A 136 42.19 25.69 13.57
C VAL A 136 40.73 25.25 13.38
N PRO A 137 39.73 25.84 14.06
CA PRO A 137 38.33 25.50 13.85
C PRO A 137 37.85 25.99 12.47
N PRO A 138 36.78 25.41 11.91
CA PRO A 138 36.21 25.83 10.63
C PRO A 138 35.73 27.28 10.67
N ARG A 139 35.70 27.94 9.50
CA ARG A 139 35.28 29.35 9.33
C ARG A 139 33.85 29.64 9.83
N ASP A 140 32.96 28.66 9.72
CA ASP A 140 31.60 28.69 10.28
C ASP A 140 31.45 27.59 11.33
N PRO A 141 31.98 27.79 12.54
CA PRO A 141 31.88 26.77 13.58
C PRO A 141 30.43 26.69 14.09
N PRO A 142 29.96 25.48 14.46
CA PRO A 142 28.63 25.33 15.05
C PRO A 142 28.44 26.27 16.27
N PRO A 143 27.22 26.78 16.53
CA PRO A 143 26.98 27.77 17.59
C PRO A 143 27.46 27.35 18.99
N HIS A 144 27.48 26.04 19.26
CA HIS A 144 27.96 25.48 20.54
C HIS A 144 29.49 25.56 20.70
N LEU A 145 30.24 25.78 19.62
CA LEU A 145 31.69 25.93 19.60
C LEU A 145 32.11 27.41 19.80
N LEU A 146 31.21 28.36 19.51
CA LEU A 146 31.44 29.81 19.56
C LEU A 146 31.29 30.46 20.94
N ALA A 147 30.64 29.79 21.90
CA ALA A 147 30.28 30.39 23.18
C ALA A 147 31.48 30.78 24.07
N HIS A 148 32.71 30.39 23.73
CA HIS A 148 33.86 30.49 24.63
C HIS A 148 35.17 30.97 23.98
N LEU A 149 35.20 31.39 22.71
CA LEU A 149 36.43 31.93 22.09
C LEU A 149 36.56 33.44 22.35
N PRO A 150 37.72 33.94 22.81
CA PRO A 150 37.94 35.38 22.97
C PRO A 150 37.97 36.08 21.60
N GLY A 151 37.20 37.16 21.46
CA GLY A 151 37.27 38.07 20.31
C GLY A 151 36.16 37.95 19.25
N HIS A 152 35.13 37.11 19.43
CA HIS A 152 33.98 37.08 18.52
C HIS A 152 32.91 38.10 18.95
N PRO A 153 32.52 39.09 18.10
CA PRO A 153 31.36 39.93 18.39
C PRO A 153 30.08 39.07 18.40
N PRO A 154 29.07 39.44 19.20
CA PRO A 154 27.82 38.68 19.30
C PRO A 154 27.15 38.53 17.93
N PRO A 155 26.43 37.43 17.66
CA PRO A 155 25.79 37.21 16.37
C PRO A 155 24.75 38.31 16.13
N HIS A 156 24.90 39.05 15.03
CA HIS A 156 23.80 39.87 14.52
C HIS A 156 22.67 38.95 14.04
N PRO A 157 21.39 39.29 14.29
CA PRO A 157 20.27 38.55 13.72
C PRO A 157 20.34 38.63 12.18
N PRO A 158 19.86 37.59 11.46
CA PRO A 158 19.96 37.56 10.01
C PRO A 158 19.16 38.73 9.41
N ALA A 159 19.85 39.68 8.78
CA ALA A 159 19.23 40.68 7.93
C ALA A 159 18.86 40.03 6.58
N PRO A 160 17.75 40.43 5.95
CA PRO A 160 17.16 39.72 4.83
C PRO A 160 18.06 39.82 3.58
N GLU A 161 18.05 38.74 2.80
CA GLU A 161 18.77 38.59 1.54
C GLU A 161 18.64 39.83 0.66
N HIS A 162 19.77 40.46 0.37
CA HIS A 162 19.90 41.39 -0.76
C HIS A 162 20.89 40.80 -1.75
N PHE A 163 20.31 40.19 -2.77
CA PHE A 163 20.94 39.88 -4.04
C PHE A 163 21.45 41.18 -4.66
N GLN A 164 22.74 41.27 -4.98
CA GLN A 164 23.21 41.90 -6.22
C GLN A 164 24.69 41.59 -6.55
N PRO A 165 25.05 41.61 -7.84
CA PRO A 165 26.14 40.86 -8.43
C PRO A 165 27.38 41.72 -8.73
N HIS A 166 28.58 41.12 -8.78
CA HIS A 166 29.61 41.50 -9.75
C HIS A 166 30.78 40.49 -9.83
N ASP A 167 30.88 39.90 -11.02
CA ASP A 167 32.05 39.83 -11.91
C ASP A 167 33.48 39.65 -11.36
N ALA A 168 34.01 38.47 -11.71
CA ALA A 168 35.28 38.25 -12.40
C ALA A 168 36.58 38.79 -11.78
N THR A 169 37.35 37.88 -11.18
CA THR A 169 38.70 37.55 -11.68
C THR A 169 39.08 36.13 -11.27
N ALA A 170 39.65 35.40 -12.24
CA ALA A 170 39.99 34.00 -12.19
C ALA A 170 41.04 33.64 -11.12
N HIS A 171 40.80 32.53 -10.42
CA HIS A 171 41.82 31.54 -10.09
C HIS A 171 41.15 30.16 -10.19
N GLU A 172 41.22 29.55 -11.36
CA GLU A 172 40.95 28.13 -11.56
C GLU A 172 42.02 27.33 -10.81
N THR A 173 41.70 26.88 -9.61
CA THR A 173 42.39 25.74 -8.99
C THR A 173 41.97 24.47 -9.75
N PRO A 174 42.90 23.57 -10.13
CA PRO A 174 42.55 22.35 -10.84
C PRO A 174 41.60 21.52 -9.97
N PRO A 175 40.53 20.90 -10.52
CA PRO A 175 39.73 19.97 -9.75
C PRO A 175 40.63 18.78 -9.40
N GLY A 176 40.89 18.59 -8.10
CA GLY A 176 41.46 17.34 -7.60
C GLY A 176 40.61 16.16 -8.07
N PRO A 177 41.20 14.96 -8.28
CA PRO A 177 40.47 13.82 -8.81
C PRO A 177 39.23 13.59 -7.95
N PRO A 178 38.03 13.44 -8.54
CA PRO A 178 36.83 13.20 -7.75
C PRO A 178 37.10 11.97 -6.90
N ALA A 179 37.00 12.16 -5.57
CA ALA A 179 36.98 11.06 -4.63
C ALA A 179 35.98 10.05 -5.19
N ARG A 180 36.48 8.88 -5.58
CA ARG A 180 35.73 7.87 -6.31
C ARG A 180 34.63 7.41 -5.38
N GLU A 181 33.49 8.10 -5.44
CA GLU A 181 32.29 7.81 -4.71
C GLU A 181 31.87 6.44 -5.20
N ARG A 182 32.27 5.43 -4.43
CA ARG A 182 32.02 4.04 -4.76
C ARG A 182 30.52 3.90 -4.58
N SER A 183 29.76 4.14 -5.65
CA SER A 183 28.33 3.90 -5.70
C SER A 183 28.11 2.42 -5.41
N LEU A 184 28.04 2.08 -4.13
CA LEU A 184 27.62 0.79 -3.65
C LEU A 184 26.15 0.71 -4.02
N MET A 185 25.88 0.15 -5.20
CA MET A 185 24.55 -0.32 -5.56
C MET A 185 23.97 -1.03 -4.32
N PRO A 186 22.75 -0.67 -3.90
CA PRO A 186 22.15 -1.34 -2.75
C PRO A 186 22.13 -2.86 -3.02
N PRO A 187 22.43 -3.69 -2.00
CA PRO A 187 22.44 -5.14 -2.18
C PRO A 187 21.10 -5.61 -2.76
N PRO A 188 21.04 -6.56 -3.71
CA PRO A 188 19.81 -6.95 -4.40
C PRO A 188 18.79 -7.70 -3.52
N MET A 189 19.19 -8.11 -2.31
CA MET A 189 18.37 -8.91 -1.39
C MET A 189 16.96 -8.34 -1.06
N PRO A 190 16.74 -7.04 -0.82
CA PRO A 190 15.40 -6.52 -0.53
C PRO A 190 14.50 -6.54 -1.78
N ILE A 191 15.06 -6.40 -2.98
CA ILE A 191 14.31 -6.48 -4.24
C ILE A 191 13.82 -7.91 -4.44
N ILE A 192 14.69 -8.90 -4.22
CA ILE A 192 14.36 -10.32 -4.33
C ILE A 192 13.32 -10.71 -3.27
N ALA A 193 13.49 -10.26 -2.02
CA ALA A 193 12.54 -10.53 -0.94
C ALA A 193 11.16 -9.93 -1.23
N GLY A 194 11.10 -8.68 -1.70
CA GLY A 194 9.84 -8.03 -2.11
C GLY A 194 9.19 -8.74 -3.29
N GLY A 195 9.96 -9.15 -4.29
CA GLY A 195 9.48 -9.90 -5.45
C GLY A 195 8.88 -11.26 -5.07
N LEU A 196 9.57 -12.02 -4.20
CA LEU A 196 9.07 -13.31 -3.69
C LEU A 196 7.79 -13.12 -2.87
N ALA A 197 7.75 -12.14 -1.96
CA ALA A 197 6.56 -11.86 -1.16
C ALA A 197 5.36 -11.50 -2.05
N SER A 198 5.57 -10.67 -3.08
CA SER A 198 4.54 -10.31 -4.05
C SER A 198 4.06 -11.52 -4.85
N LEU A 199 4.96 -12.41 -5.28
CA LEU A 199 4.62 -13.63 -5.99
C LEU A 199 3.78 -14.59 -5.13
N PHE A 200 4.18 -14.82 -3.87
CA PHE A 200 3.42 -15.64 -2.93
C PHE A 200 2.03 -15.06 -2.67
N PHE A 201 1.94 -13.74 -2.48
CA PHE A 201 0.66 -13.05 -2.29
C PHE A 201 -0.25 -13.19 -3.53
N ALA A 202 0.28 -12.94 -4.73
CA ALA A 202 -0.45 -13.07 -5.98
C ALA A 202 -0.94 -14.51 -6.21
N ALA A 203 -0.09 -15.51 -5.94
CA ALA A 203 -0.46 -16.92 -6.06
C ALA A 203 -1.58 -17.31 -5.07
N GLY A 204 -1.48 -16.88 -3.81
CA GLY A 204 -2.52 -17.11 -2.80
C GLY A 204 -3.86 -16.46 -3.19
N LEU A 205 -3.80 -15.24 -3.74
CA LEU A 205 -4.97 -14.52 -4.21
C LEU A 205 -5.63 -15.23 -5.40
N ALA A 206 -4.83 -15.61 -6.40
CA ALA A 206 -5.30 -16.35 -7.56
C ALA A 206 -6.00 -17.66 -7.15
N TRP A 207 -5.43 -18.42 -6.23
CA TRP A 207 -6.08 -19.63 -5.71
C TRP A 207 -7.42 -19.30 -5.04
N TYR A 208 -7.42 -18.31 -4.14
CA TYR A 208 -8.59 -17.93 -3.35
C TYR A 208 -9.80 -17.56 -4.22
N PHE A 209 -9.58 -16.96 -5.39
CA PHE A 209 -10.64 -16.61 -6.36
C PHE A 209 -10.96 -17.72 -7.37
N SER A 210 -9.92 -18.39 -7.88
CA SER A 210 -10.10 -19.33 -8.98
C SER A 210 -10.95 -20.53 -8.57
N LYS A 211 -10.87 -20.99 -7.31
CA LYS A 211 -11.71 -22.09 -6.83
C LYS A 211 -13.22 -21.76 -6.84
N PRO A 212 -13.73 -20.73 -6.15
CA PRO A 212 -15.17 -20.44 -6.12
C PRO A 212 -15.72 -19.99 -7.47
N ILE A 213 -14.94 -19.30 -8.31
CA ILE A 213 -15.36 -18.94 -9.67
C ILE A 213 -15.59 -20.20 -10.52
N ARG A 214 -14.70 -21.20 -10.41
CA ARG A 214 -14.89 -22.48 -11.09
C ARG A 214 -16.10 -23.26 -10.59
N GLN A 215 -16.37 -23.23 -9.28
CA GLN A 215 -17.58 -23.84 -8.70
C GLN A 215 -18.85 -23.17 -9.24
N LEU A 216 -18.87 -21.84 -9.27
CA LEU A 216 -19.99 -21.06 -9.82
C LEU A 216 -20.20 -21.39 -11.31
N ARG A 217 -19.12 -21.38 -12.11
CA ARG A 217 -19.17 -21.77 -13.52
C ARG A 217 -19.76 -23.17 -13.71
N ALA A 218 -19.26 -24.16 -12.98
CA ALA A 218 -19.75 -25.53 -13.05
C ALA A 218 -21.22 -25.66 -12.59
N ALA A 219 -21.67 -24.83 -11.65
CA ALA A 219 -23.07 -24.78 -11.25
C ALA A 219 -23.97 -24.18 -12.36
N PHE A 220 -23.51 -23.12 -13.02
CA PHE A 220 -24.22 -22.56 -14.18
C PHE A 220 -24.28 -23.54 -15.35
N GLU A 221 -23.19 -24.23 -15.68
CA GLU A 221 -23.16 -25.27 -16.72
C GLU A 221 -24.16 -26.41 -16.38
N ARG A 222 -24.15 -26.91 -15.14
CA ARG A 222 -25.14 -27.90 -14.67
C ARG A 222 -26.58 -27.42 -14.80
N ALA A 223 -26.87 -26.18 -14.40
CA ALA A 223 -28.21 -25.62 -14.51
C ALA A 223 -28.64 -25.43 -15.96
N ALA A 224 -27.72 -25.04 -16.85
CA ALA A 224 -27.96 -24.94 -18.29
C ALA A 224 -28.26 -26.31 -18.92
N ASP A 225 -27.64 -27.38 -18.42
CA ASP A 225 -27.93 -28.77 -18.80
C ASP A 225 -29.23 -29.31 -18.18
N GLY A 226 -29.99 -28.48 -17.44
CA GLY A 226 -31.26 -28.84 -16.83
C GLY A 226 -31.14 -29.53 -15.46
N GLN A 227 -29.94 -29.62 -14.88
CA GLN A 227 -29.74 -30.16 -13.52
C GLN A 227 -30.03 -29.08 -12.47
N LEU A 228 -31.31 -28.91 -12.14
CA LEU A 228 -31.80 -27.82 -11.28
C LEU A 228 -31.75 -28.16 -9.78
N GLU A 229 -30.59 -28.61 -9.30
CA GLU A 229 -30.39 -28.94 -7.89
C GLU A 229 -29.66 -27.80 -7.15
N PRO A 230 -30.27 -27.16 -6.13
CA PRO A 230 -29.65 -26.05 -5.39
C PRO A 230 -28.60 -26.58 -4.42
N ARG A 231 -27.33 -26.59 -4.83
CA ARG A 231 -26.22 -27.19 -4.07
C ARG A 231 -25.01 -26.25 -3.91
N LEU A 232 -24.99 -25.11 -4.59
CA LEU A 232 -23.79 -24.29 -4.70
C LEU A 232 -23.41 -23.65 -3.37
N ALA A 233 -24.38 -23.18 -2.58
CA ALA A 233 -24.11 -22.59 -1.27
C ALA A 233 -23.45 -23.60 -0.32
N GLY A 234 -23.77 -24.89 -0.43
CA GLY A 234 -23.10 -25.96 0.31
C GLY A 234 -21.66 -26.21 -0.16
N GLU A 235 -21.43 -26.20 -1.48
CA GLU A 235 -20.09 -26.37 -2.08
C GLU A 235 -19.12 -25.22 -1.74
N MET A 236 -19.65 -24.03 -1.43
CA MET A 236 -18.88 -22.85 -0.98
C MET A 236 -18.51 -22.88 0.52
N GLY A 237 -19.01 -23.86 1.28
CA GLY A 237 -18.65 -24.10 2.68
C GLY A 237 -19.01 -22.95 3.62
N GLN A 238 -18.16 -22.68 4.62
CA GLN A 238 -18.38 -21.63 5.63
C GLN A 238 -17.92 -20.22 5.17
N ARG A 239 -17.78 -20.01 3.87
CA ARG A 239 -17.35 -18.70 3.33
C ARG A 239 -18.39 -17.63 3.69
N ARG A 240 -17.92 -16.47 4.14
CA ARG A 240 -18.74 -15.32 4.56
C ARG A 240 -18.30 -14.07 3.79
N ASP A 241 -18.50 -14.09 2.50
CA ASP A 241 -18.23 -12.99 1.58
C ASP A 241 -19.30 -12.92 0.48
N GLU A 242 -19.16 -11.94 -0.40
CA GLU A 242 -20.09 -11.66 -1.49
C GLU A 242 -20.22 -12.81 -2.50
N LEU A 243 -19.18 -13.66 -2.65
CA LEU A 243 -19.28 -14.84 -3.52
C LEU A 243 -20.19 -15.90 -2.88
N ALA A 244 -20.14 -16.05 -1.56
CA ALA A 244 -21.07 -16.92 -0.84
C ALA A 244 -22.52 -16.39 -0.87
N ASP A 245 -22.71 -15.07 -0.84
CA ASP A 245 -24.02 -14.45 -1.05
C ASP A 245 -24.53 -14.79 -2.47
N LEU A 246 -23.69 -14.61 -3.49
CA LEU A 246 -24.02 -14.94 -4.88
C LEU A 246 -24.37 -16.42 -5.06
N GLY A 247 -23.65 -17.33 -4.39
CA GLY A 247 -23.98 -18.76 -4.40
C GLY A 247 -25.37 -19.06 -3.83
N ARG A 248 -25.77 -18.38 -2.77
CA ARG A 248 -27.13 -18.50 -2.21
C ARG A 248 -28.20 -17.94 -3.13
N ASP A 249 -27.93 -16.81 -3.78
CA ASP A 249 -28.88 -16.21 -4.71
C ASP A 249 -29.05 -17.07 -5.97
N PHE A 250 -27.97 -17.69 -6.45
CA PHE A 250 -28.03 -18.71 -7.50
C PHE A 250 -28.90 -19.91 -7.09
N ASP A 251 -28.70 -20.48 -5.90
CA ASP A 251 -29.50 -21.61 -5.42
C ASP A 251 -31.00 -21.25 -5.33
N ARG A 252 -31.33 -20.02 -4.87
CA ARG A 252 -32.72 -19.52 -4.87
C ARG A 252 -33.30 -19.42 -6.28
N MET A 253 -32.51 -18.93 -7.25
CA MET A 253 -32.93 -18.85 -8.65
C MET A 253 -33.19 -20.24 -9.23
N VAL A 254 -32.29 -21.19 -9.01
CA VAL A 254 -32.43 -22.59 -9.46
C VAL A 254 -33.67 -23.24 -8.85
N GLN A 255 -33.91 -23.04 -7.55
CA GLN A 255 -35.10 -23.58 -6.90
C GLN A 255 -36.40 -23.03 -7.51
N ARG A 256 -36.46 -21.72 -7.76
CA ARG A 256 -37.62 -21.09 -8.42
C ARG A 256 -37.83 -21.64 -9.82
N LEU A 257 -36.75 -21.78 -10.59
CA LEU A 257 -36.81 -22.33 -11.95
C LEU A 257 -37.31 -23.77 -11.94
N LYS A 258 -36.84 -24.60 -10.99
CA LYS A 258 -37.32 -25.98 -10.79
C LYS A 258 -38.82 -26.00 -10.53
N THR A 259 -39.29 -25.20 -9.57
CA THR A 259 -40.72 -25.11 -9.23
C THR A 259 -41.57 -24.70 -10.44
N LEU A 260 -41.13 -23.73 -11.24
CA LEU A 260 -41.84 -23.29 -12.44
C LEU A 260 -41.91 -24.37 -13.53
N ILE A 261 -40.83 -25.11 -13.74
CA ILE A 261 -40.80 -26.20 -14.72
C ILE A 261 -41.67 -27.37 -14.25
N ASP A 262 -41.62 -27.71 -12.96
CA ASP A 262 -42.43 -28.79 -12.39
C ASP A 262 -43.93 -28.43 -12.44
N SER A 263 -44.31 -27.18 -12.15
CA SER A 263 -45.70 -26.72 -12.28
C SER A 263 -46.17 -26.76 -13.73
N GLN A 264 -45.35 -26.31 -14.69
CA GLN A 264 -45.68 -26.38 -16.12
C GLN A 264 -45.89 -27.83 -16.58
N ARG A 265 -45.04 -28.76 -16.12
CA ARG A 265 -45.19 -30.20 -16.45
C ARG A 265 -46.45 -30.79 -15.87
N SER A 266 -46.78 -30.48 -14.61
CA SER A 266 -48.02 -30.93 -13.97
C SER A 266 -49.23 -30.42 -14.74
N LEU A 267 -49.25 -29.11 -15.07
CA LEU A 267 -50.34 -28.53 -15.85
C LEU A 267 -50.52 -29.23 -17.20
N LEU A 268 -49.44 -29.44 -17.97
CA LEU A 268 -49.54 -30.14 -19.26
C LEU A 268 -50.04 -31.57 -19.12
N HIS A 269 -49.67 -32.26 -18.04
CA HIS A 269 -50.19 -33.58 -17.71
C HIS A 269 -51.69 -33.54 -17.45
N ASP A 270 -52.13 -32.64 -16.56
CA ASP A 270 -53.53 -32.49 -16.17
C ASP A 270 -54.40 -32.11 -17.37
N VAL A 271 -53.94 -31.16 -18.20
CA VAL A 271 -54.59 -30.78 -19.46
C VAL A 271 -54.73 -31.97 -20.40
N SER A 272 -53.68 -32.77 -20.54
CA SER A 272 -53.71 -33.96 -21.40
C SER A 272 -54.72 -34.99 -20.91
N HIS A 273 -54.87 -35.13 -19.60
CA HIS A 273 -55.87 -36.01 -18.99
C HIS A 273 -57.30 -35.50 -19.17
N GLU A 274 -57.53 -34.22 -18.87
CA GLU A 274 -58.84 -33.58 -19.01
C GLU A 274 -59.31 -33.50 -20.46
N LEU A 275 -58.41 -33.40 -21.44
CA LEU A 275 -58.76 -33.43 -22.88
C LEU A 275 -58.93 -34.84 -23.45
N ARG A 276 -58.32 -35.87 -22.88
CA ARG A 276 -58.46 -37.25 -23.39
C ARG A 276 -59.87 -37.80 -23.14
N SER A 277 -60.44 -37.49 -21.98
CA SER A 277 -61.79 -37.90 -21.57
C SER A 277 -62.90 -37.43 -22.54
N PRO A 278 -63.01 -36.12 -22.88
CA PRO A 278 -63.98 -35.62 -23.85
C PRO A 278 -63.72 -36.19 -25.23
N LEU A 279 -62.46 -36.25 -25.68
CA LEU A 279 -62.11 -36.80 -26.99
C LEU A 279 -62.58 -38.26 -27.15
N ALA A 280 -62.40 -39.09 -26.12
CA ALA A 280 -62.85 -40.48 -26.14
C ALA A 280 -64.39 -40.59 -26.21
N ARG A 281 -65.11 -39.72 -25.49
CA ARG A 281 -66.59 -39.68 -25.55
C ARG A 281 -67.10 -39.22 -26.91
N LEU A 282 -66.42 -38.26 -27.53
CA LEU A 282 -66.73 -37.76 -28.87
C LEU A 282 -66.52 -38.87 -29.91
N GLN A 283 -65.40 -39.59 -29.84
CA GLN A 283 -65.12 -40.76 -30.69
C GLN A 283 -66.17 -41.88 -30.51
N ALA A 284 -66.59 -42.15 -29.28
CA ALA A 284 -67.64 -43.12 -29.00
C ALA A 284 -69.00 -42.69 -29.58
N ALA A 285 -69.36 -41.41 -29.47
CA ALA A 285 -70.59 -40.87 -30.06
C ALA A 285 -70.58 -40.97 -31.60
N ILE A 286 -69.45 -40.66 -32.25
CA ILE A 286 -69.28 -40.85 -33.71
C ILE A 286 -69.40 -42.33 -34.08
N GLY A 287 -68.82 -43.24 -33.29
CA GLY A 287 -68.90 -44.68 -33.51
C GLY A 287 -70.34 -45.20 -33.44
N LEU A 288 -71.11 -44.76 -32.44
CA LEU A 288 -72.53 -45.10 -32.29
C LEU A 288 -73.38 -44.53 -33.42
N LEU A 289 -73.13 -43.29 -33.84
CA LEU A 289 -73.81 -42.67 -34.98
C LEU A 289 -73.64 -43.50 -36.26
N ARG A 290 -72.44 -44.05 -36.50
CA ARG A 290 -72.17 -44.91 -37.66
C ARG A 290 -72.87 -46.26 -37.60
N GLN A 291 -73.11 -46.79 -36.39
CA GLN A 291 -73.78 -48.08 -36.20
C GLN A 291 -75.31 -47.95 -36.16
N GLN A 292 -75.83 -46.83 -35.66
CA GLN A 292 -77.25 -46.56 -35.41
C GLN A 292 -77.65 -45.21 -36.00
N PRO A 293 -77.75 -45.09 -37.34
CA PRO A 293 -78.10 -43.85 -38.01
C PRO A 293 -79.50 -43.34 -37.63
N GLU A 294 -80.40 -44.19 -37.17
CA GLU A 294 -81.70 -43.80 -36.61
C GLU A 294 -81.61 -42.96 -35.33
N ARG A 295 -80.47 -42.95 -34.62
CA ARG A 295 -80.21 -42.11 -33.43
C ARG A 295 -79.34 -40.90 -33.74
N LEU A 296 -79.50 -40.33 -34.94
CA LEU A 296 -78.69 -39.23 -35.43
C LEU A 296 -78.70 -38.03 -34.49
N ASP A 297 -79.88 -37.55 -34.12
CA ASP A 297 -80.05 -36.37 -33.28
C ASP A 297 -79.42 -36.54 -31.89
N ASP A 298 -79.61 -37.70 -31.25
CA ASP A 298 -79.02 -38.01 -29.94
C ASP A 298 -77.47 -37.99 -29.99
N SER A 299 -76.91 -38.56 -31.06
CA SER A 299 -75.46 -38.66 -31.22
C SER A 299 -74.83 -37.31 -31.56
N LEU A 300 -75.49 -36.52 -32.41
CA LEU A 300 -75.09 -35.14 -32.72
C LEU A 300 -75.14 -34.27 -31.47
N ALA A 301 -76.22 -34.32 -30.70
CA ALA A 301 -76.33 -33.59 -29.44
C ALA A 301 -75.27 -34.01 -28.40
N ARG A 302 -74.77 -35.25 -28.47
CA ARG A 302 -73.67 -35.71 -27.62
C ARG A 302 -72.30 -35.22 -28.10
N ILE A 303 -72.09 -35.17 -29.42
CA ILE A 303 -70.89 -34.59 -30.03
C ILE A 303 -70.80 -33.09 -29.72
N GLU A 304 -71.90 -32.36 -29.89
CA GLU A 304 -71.98 -30.91 -29.65
C GLU A 304 -71.64 -30.57 -28.19
N ARG A 305 -72.28 -31.23 -27.22
CA ARG A 305 -71.98 -31.05 -25.79
C ARG A 305 -70.51 -31.32 -25.45
N GLU A 306 -69.89 -32.32 -26.08
CA GLU A 306 -68.50 -32.63 -25.82
C GLU A 306 -67.56 -31.59 -26.44
N SER A 307 -67.90 -31.06 -27.61
CA SER A 307 -67.19 -29.95 -28.25
C SER A 307 -67.28 -28.68 -27.41
N GLU A 308 -68.46 -28.31 -26.92
CA GLU A 308 -68.66 -27.17 -26.00
C GLU A 308 -67.85 -27.33 -24.71
N ARG A 309 -67.78 -28.56 -24.17
CA ARG A 309 -66.97 -28.85 -22.98
C ARG A 309 -65.48 -28.67 -23.24
N MET A 310 -64.99 -29.10 -24.41
CA MET A 310 -63.59 -28.86 -24.79
C MET A 310 -63.29 -27.37 -24.98
N ASP A 311 -64.21 -26.60 -25.58
CA ASP A 311 -64.06 -25.15 -25.74
C ASP A 311 -64.00 -24.42 -24.39
N THR A 312 -64.86 -24.82 -23.44
CA THR A 312 -64.84 -24.31 -22.06
C THR A 312 -63.49 -24.58 -21.39
N LEU A 313 -62.99 -25.82 -21.48
CA LEU A 313 -61.68 -26.19 -20.90
C LEU A 313 -60.53 -25.38 -21.52
N VAL A 314 -60.53 -25.19 -22.84
CA VAL A 314 -59.51 -24.37 -23.52
C VAL A 314 -59.58 -22.91 -23.04
N SER A 315 -60.79 -22.37 -22.87
CA SER A 315 -61.01 -21.01 -22.37
C SER A 315 -60.50 -20.83 -20.94
N GLU A 316 -60.77 -21.80 -20.05
CA GLU A 316 -60.25 -21.83 -18.69
C GLU A 316 -58.71 -21.85 -18.67
N LEU A 317 -58.08 -22.67 -19.51
CA LEU A 317 -56.62 -22.75 -19.60
C LEU A 317 -55.97 -21.48 -20.13
N LEU A 318 -56.57 -20.84 -21.14
CA LEU A 318 -56.11 -19.54 -21.65
C LEU A 318 -56.27 -18.43 -20.60
N THR A 319 -57.27 -18.55 -19.72
CA THR A 319 -57.47 -17.62 -18.60
C THR A 319 -56.39 -17.82 -17.54
N LEU A 320 -56.14 -19.08 -17.14
CA LEU A 320 -55.09 -19.43 -16.20
C LEU A 320 -53.70 -18.97 -16.69
N SER A 321 -53.37 -19.25 -17.95
CA SER A 321 -52.09 -18.83 -18.55
C SER A 321 -51.90 -17.30 -18.54
N ARG A 322 -52.99 -16.54 -18.74
CA ARG A 322 -52.95 -15.07 -18.66
C ARG A 322 -52.73 -14.55 -17.24
N LEU A 323 -53.33 -15.22 -16.25
CA LEU A 323 -53.13 -14.92 -14.83
C LEU A 323 -51.69 -15.22 -14.39
N GLU A 324 -51.15 -16.38 -14.76
CA GLU A 324 -49.77 -16.79 -14.43
C GLU A 324 -48.70 -15.90 -15.10
N ALA A 325 -48.96 -15.42 -16.32
CA ALA A 325 -48.05 -14.52 -17.03
C ALA A 325 -48.00 -13.10 -16.44
N GLY A 326 -48.74 -12.81 -15.36
CA GLY A 326 -48.81 -11.49 -14.74
C GLY A 326 -49.37 -10.41 -15.67
N ARG A 327 -50.06 -10.80 -16.77
CA ARG A 327 -50.65 -9.86 -17.75
C ARG A 327 -52.00 -9.33 -17.30
N VAL A 328 -52.60 -9.94 -16.27
CA VAL A 328 -53.72 -9.35 -15.55
C VAL A 328 -53.08 -8.39 -14.56
N GLY A 329 -53.04 -7.10 -14.91
CA GLY A 329 -52.48 -6.08 -14.03
C GLY A 329 -53.08 -6.22 -12.63
N GLN A 330 -52.22 -6.34 -11.62
CA GLN A 330 -52.65 -6.24 -10.22
C GLN A 330 -53.24 -4.84 -10.03
N LEU A 331 -54.57 -4.77 -10.11
CA LEU A 331 -55.32 -3.65 -9.58
C LEU A 331 -55.45 -3.92 -8.08
N ASP A 332 -54.50 -3.41 -7.31
CA ASP A 332 -54.62 -3.35 -5.86
C ASP A 332 -55.68 -2.29 -5.52
N GLU A 333 -56.95 -2.68 -5.59
CA GLU A 333 -58.08 -1.88 -5.12
C GLU A 333 -58.62 -2.47 -3.82
N THR A 334 -58.88 -1.62 -2.82
CA THR A 334 -59.52 -2.04 -1.58
C THR A 334 -61.00 -2.35 -1.85
N VAL A 335 -61.39 -3.62 -1.73
CA VAL A 335 -62.77 -4.09 -1.98
C VAL A 335 -63.48 -4.47 -0.67
N ASP A 336 -64.74 -4.04 -0.50
CA ASP A 336 -65.60 -4.49 0.60
C ASP A 336 -66.11 -5.91 0.35
N LEU A 337 -65.54 -6.88 1.08
CA LEU A 337 -65.96 -8.29 1.04
C LEU A 337 -67.45 -8.49 1.33
N SER A 338 -68.03 -7.66 2.20
CA SER A 338 -69.45 -7.75 2.58
C SER A 338 -70.37 -7.32 1.43
N ALA A 339 -69.91 -6.41 0.57
CA ALA A 339 -70.61 -6.00 -0.64
C ALA A 339 -70.52 -7.07 -1.74
N VAL A 340 -69.35 -7.69 -1.91
CA VAL A 340 -69.14 -8.77 -2.89
C VAL A 340 -69.96 -10.01 -2.56
N LEU A 341 -69.98 -10.43 -1.30
CA LEU A 341 -70.74 -11.62 -0.87
C LEU A 341 -72.25 -11.49 -1.10
N ARG A 342 -72.79 -10.26 -1.04
CA ARG A 342 -74.21 -10.00 -1.33
C ARG A 342 -74.57 -10.05 -2.82
N HIS A 343 -73.58 -10.05 -3.72
CA HIS A 343 -73.79 -10.16 -5.17
C HIS A 343 -73.69 -11.61 -5.69
N VAL A 344 -73.16 -12.53 -4.88
CA VAL A 344 -72.87 -13.92 -5.28
C VAL A 344 -73.93 -14.91 -4.78
N VAL A 345 -74.82 -14.48 -3.86
CA VAL A 345 -75.91 -15.29 -3.29
C VAL A 345 -77.25 -14.72 -3.72
#